data_AF-A0A947G6G0-F1
#
_entry.id   AF-A0A947G6G0-F1
#
_cell.length_a   1.000
_cell.length_b   1.000
_cell.length_c   1.000
_cell.angle_alpha   90.00
_cell.angle_beta   90.00
_cell.angle_gamma   90.00
#
_symmetry.space_group_name_H-M   'P 1'
#
loop_
_entity.id
_entity.type
_entity.pdbx_description
1 polymer ?
#
loop_
_entity_poly.entity_id
_entity_poly.type
_entity_poly.pdbx_seq_one_letter_code
_entity_poly.pdbx_strand_id
1 'polypeptide(L)'
;IHLWIPLITELSHQHEVLIERIAYPMVLQANTVANLFGQARVTSCFAPYFSPAVHENFMVEVKAEEVKDGTAPAKMCPETGEEMEFDELDSYFYFLQRQA
;
A
#
# COMPACT_ATOMS: atom_id res chain seq x y z
N ILE A 1 -0.68 4.26 -19.50
CA ILE A 1 -2.10 3.96 -19.25
C ILE A 1 -2.84 5.31 -19.17
N HIS A 2 -3.50 5.75 -20.24
CA HIS A 2 -4.10 7.11 -20.28
C HIS A 2 -5.54 7.19 -19.76
N LEU A 3 -6.18 6.04 -19.53
CA LEU A 3 -7.60 5.96 -19.17
C LEU A 3 -7.85 5.37 -17.77
N TRP A 4 -6.81 5.21 -16.95
CA TRP A 4 -6.94 4.58 -15.63
C TRP A 4 -7.93 5.33 -14.74
N ILE A 5 -7.72 6.63 -14.54
CA ILE A 5 -8.57 7.46 -13.66
C ILE A 5 -10.03 7.50 -14.17
N PRO A 6 -10.32 7.77 -15.46
CA PRO A 6 -11.68 7.67 -15.98
C PRO A 6 -12.32 6.29 -15.77
N LEU A 7 -11.56 5.21 -16.03
CA LEU A 7 -12.07 3.84 -15.88
C LEU A 7 -12.44 3.53 -14.43
N ILE A 8 -11.53 3.77 -13.48
CA ILE A 8 -11.78 3.43 -12.07
C ILE A 8 -12.90 4.30 -11.50
N THR A 9 -13.02 5.55 -11.96
CA THR A 9 -14.11 6.46 -11.54
C THR A 9 -15.46 5.92 -11.99
N GLU A 10 -15.60 5.55 -13.27
CA GLU A 10 -16.85 5.00 -13.81
C GLU A 10 -17.23 3.68 -13.12
N LEU A 11 -16.28 2.78 -12.93
CA LEU A 11 -16.53 1.51 -12.25
C LEU A 11 -16.98 1.71 -10.80
N SER A 12 -16.34 2.65 -10.08
CA SER A 12 -16.64 2.90 -8.68
C SER A 12 -17.98 3.63 -8.47
N HIS A 13 -18.54 4.27 -9.50
CA HIS A 13 -19.88 4.87 -9.42
C HIS A 13 -21.00 3.82 -9.44
N GLN A 14 -20.75 2.67 -10.08
CA GLN A 14 -21.76 1.63 -10.28
C GLN A 14 -21.58 0.46 -9.31
N HIS A 15 -20.37 0.26 -8.80
CA HIS A 15 -19.98 -0.89 -7.99
C HIS A 15 -19.02 -0.48 -6.87
N GLU A 16 -19.04 -1.23 -5.76
CA GLU A 16 -17.90 -1.19 -4.84
C GLU A 16 -16.70 -1.86 -5.53
N VAL A 17 -15.61 -1.11 -5.66
CA VAL A 17 -14.37 -1.60 -6.26
C VAL A 17 -13.33 -1.76 -5.17
N LEU A 18 -12.85 -3.00 -5.00
CA LEU A 18 -11.75 -3.33 -4.10
C LEU A 18 -10.47 -3.54 -4.91
N ILE A 19 -9.39 -2.88 -4.51
CA ILE A 19 -8.08 -3.03 -5.13
C ILE A 19 -7.12 -3.66 -4.12
N GLU A 20 -6.52 -4.77 -4.51
CA GLU A 20 -5.61 -5.52 -3.64
C GLU A 20 -4.22 -5.58 -4.26
N ARG A 21 -3.20 -5.82 -3.43
CA ARG A 21 -1.84 -6.16 -3.84
C ARG A 21 -1.21 -5.11 -4.77
N ILE A 22 -1.43 -3.84 -4.44
CA ILE A 22 -0.90 -2.73 -5.23
C ILE A 22 0.63 -2.71 -5.15
N ALA A 23 1.27 -2.66 -6.31
CA ALA A 23 2.73 -2.62 -6.41
C ALA A 23 3.32 -1.33 -5.83
N TYR A 24 4.53 -1.41 -5.28
CA TYR A 24 5.26 -0.28 -4.69
C TYR A 24 5.27 1.01 -5.55
N PRO A 25 5.57 0.97 -6.88
CA PRO A 25 5.54 2.19 -7.70
C PRO A 25 4.15 2.85 -7.75
N MET A 26 3.08 2.07 -7.69
CA MET A 26 1.71 2.58 -7.69
C MET A 26 1.35 3.24 -6.35
N VAL A 27 1.89 2.76 -5.23
CA VAL A 27 1.74 3.42 -3.93
C VAL A 27 2.39 4.80 -3.94
N LEU A 28 3.60 4.92 -4.49
CA LEU A 28 4.27 6.22 -4.64
C LEU A 28 3.44 7.21 -5.47
N GLN A 29 2.82 6.72 -6.55
CA GLN A 29 1.89 7.53 -7.34
C GLN A 29 0.61 7.85 -6.55
N ALA A 30 0.06 6.94 -5.76
CA ALA A 30 -1.17 7.15 -5.00
C ALA A 30 -1.03 8.25 -3.94
N ASN A 31 0.15 8.37 -3.33
CA ASN A 31 0.42 9.44 -2.39
C ASN A 31 0.52 10.82 -3.09
N THR A 32 0.92 10.85 -4.36
CA THR A 32 1.21 12.08 -5.14
C THR A 32 0.04 12.53 -6.02
N VAL A 33 -0.70 11.59 -6.62
CA VAL A 33 -1.76 11.85 -7.58
C VAL A 33 -3.10 11.76 -6.88
N ALA A 34 -3.80 12.90 -6.79
CA ALA A 34 -5.14 12.95 -6.24
C ALA A 34 -6.09 12.03 -7.02
N ASN A 35 -6.96 11.32 -6.31
CA ASN A 35 -7.99 10.45 -6.87
C ASN A 35 -7.45 9.35 -7.81
N LEU A 36 -6.20 8.90 -7.63
CA LEU A 36 -5.62 7.84 -8.45
C LEU A 36 -6.52 6.60 -8.50
N PHE A 37 -7.21 6.27 -7.40
CA PHE A 37 -8.12 5.14 -7.30
C PHE A 37 -9.62 5.53 -7.33
N GLY A 38 -9.95 6.79 -7.61
CA GLY A 38 -11.33 7.28 -7.53
C GLY A 38 -11.95 6.97 -6.15
N GLN A 39 -13.10 6.30 -6.14
CA GLN A 39 -13.79 5.84 -4.92
C GLN A 39 -13.47 4.36 -4.58
N ALA A 40 -12.58 3.71 -5.32
CA ALA A 40 -12.19 2.33 -5.03
C ALA A 40 -11.44 2.26 -3.70
N ARG A 41 -11.72 1.22 -2.92
CA ARG A 41 -11.08 0.96 -1.63
C ARG A 41 -9.88 0.06 -1.83
N VAL A 42 -8.70 0.51 -1.41
CA VAL A 42 -7.49 -0.32 -1.42
C VAL A 42 -7.48 -1.18 -0.16
N THR A 43 -7.37 -2.50 -0.34
CA THR A 43 -7.37 -3.47 0.76
C THR A 43 -5.96 -3.95 1.10
N SER A 44 -5.01 -3.92 0.15
CA SER A 44 -3.60 -4.21 0.42
C SER A 44 -2.64 -3.59 -0.60
N CYS A 45 -1.40 -3.39 -0.16
CA CYS A 45 -0.29 -2.89 -0.97
C CYS A 45 1.02 -3.56 -0.59
N PHE A 46 2.02 -3.47 -1.45
CA PHE A 46 3.37 -3.93 -1.17
C PHE A 46 4.23 -2.79 -0.64
N ALA A 47 4.93 -3.03 0.46
CA ALA A 47 5.82 -2.06 1.08
C ALA A 47 7.19 -2.70 1.41
N PRO A 48 8.29 -1.93 1.36
CA PRO A 48 9.63 -2.45 1.61
C PRO A 48 9.89 -2.59 3.12
N TYR A 49 10.49 -3.71 3.48
CA TYR A 49 11.00 -3.98 4.82
C TYR A 49 12.42 -4.53 4.72
N PHE A 50 13.31 -4.05 5.58
CA PHE A 50 14.67 -4.52 5.69
C PHE A 50 14.82 -5.50 6.86
N SER A 51 15.48 -6.62 6.65
CA SER A 51 15.83 -7.56 7.72
C SER A 51 17.30 -7.37 8.14
N PRO A 52 17.58 -6.86 9.36
CA PRO A 52 18.95 -6.74 9.85
C PRO A 52 19.68 -8.08 10.00
N ALA A 53 18.94 -9.16 10.23
CA ALA A 53 19.49 -10.49 10.49
C ALA A 53 20.12 -11.14 9.26
N VAL A 54 19.46 -11.02 8.10
CA VAL A 54 19.94 -11.56 6.81
C VAL A 54 20.51 -10.49 5.89
N HIS A 55 20.37 -9.21 6.28
CA HIS A 55 20.86 -8.05 5.52
C HIS A 55 20.23 -7.91 4.13
N GLU A 56 18.93 -8.18 4.03
CA GLU A 56 18.18 -8.18 2.76
C GLU A 56 16.87 -7.37 2.85
N ASN A 57 16.40 -6.90 1.70
CA ASN A 57 15.14 -6.20 1.53
C ASN A 57 14.04 -7.15 1.06
N PHE A 58 12.89 -7.07 1.73
CA PHE A 58 11.69 -7.84 1.44
C PHE A 58 10.58 -6.90 1.00
N MET A 59 9.91 -7.26 -0.10
CA MET A 59 8.70 -6.58 -0.52
C MET A 59 7.50 -7.31 0.09
N VAL A 60 6.90 -6.72 1.12
CA VAL A 60 5.90 -7.39 1.97
C VAL A 60 4.51 -6.85 1.66
N GLU A 61 3.53 -7.74 1.54
CA GLU A 61 2.13 -7.32 1.48
C GLU A 61 1.66 -6.82 2.85
N VAL A 62 1.16 -5.59 2.86
CA VAL A 62 0.54 -4.92 4.00
C VAL A 62 -0.93 -4.72 3.68
N LYS A 63 -1.81 -5.27 4.52
CA LYS A 63 -3.24 -5.02 4.45
C LYS A 63 -3.59 -3.68 5.08
N ALA A 64 -4.60 -3.02 4.53
CA ALA A 64 -5.04 -1.72 5.02
C ALA A 64 -5.47 -1.75 6.50
N GLU A 65 -6.04 -2.87 6.97
CA GLU A 65 -6.43 -3.07 8.37
C GLU A 65 -5.25 -3.20 9.36
N GLU A 66 -4.05 -3.52 8.86
CA GLU A 66 -2.84 -3.60 9.68
C GLU A 66 -2.24 -2.22 9.96
N VAL A 67 -2.50 -1.24 9.08
CA VAL A 67 -2.01 0.14 9.18
C VAL A 67 -2.88 0.90 10.17
N LYS A 68 -2.28 1.36 11.27
CA LYS A 68 -2.96 2.15 12.31
C LYS A 68 -2.43 3.57 12.28
N ASP A 69 -3.33 4.54 12.12
CA ASP A 69 -2.99 5.98 12.08
C ASP A 69 -1.89 6.34 11.05
N GLY A 70 -1.75 5.54 9.99
CA GLY A 70 -0.73 5.72 8.94
C GLY A 70 0.62 5.09 9.26
N THR A 71 0.78 4.48 10.44
CA THR A 71 2.01 3.81 10.85
C THR A 71 2.13 2.43 10.22
N ALA A 72 3.34 2.10 9.79
CA ALA A 72 3.70 0.79 9.26
C ALA A 72 3.48 -0.31 10.33
N PRO A 73 2.85 -1.44 10.00
CA PRO A 73 2.74 -2.56 10.91
C PRO A 73 4.09 -3.28 11.09
N ALA A 74 4.30 -3.89 12.26
CA ALA A 74 5.42 -4.81 12.46
C ALA A 74 5.29 -6.03 11.52
N LYS A 75 6.40 -6.42 10.88
CA LYS A 75 6.48 -7.59 10.02
C LYS A 75 7.68 -8.44 10.42
N MET A 76 7.53 -9.76 10.33
CA MET A 76 8.59 -10.71 10.67
C MET A 76 9.29 -11.21 9.41
N CYS A 77 10.61 -11.35 9.47
CA CYS A 77 11.42 -11.91 8.41
C CYS A 77 11.02 -13.38 8.20
N PRO A 78 10.69 -13.79 6.96
CA PRO A 78 10.24 -15.17 6.70
C PRO A 78 11.34 -16.22 6.93
N GLU A 79 12.60 -15.81 6.96
CA GLU A 79 13.75 -16.71 7.08
C GLU A 79 14.20 -16.89 8.53
N THR A 80 14.20 -15.81 9.32
CA THR A 80 14.72 -15.82 10.70
C THR A 80 13.63 -15.74 11.76
N GLY A 81 12.44 -15.25 11.40
CA GLY A 81 11.36 -14.93 12.34
C GLY A 81 11.59 -13.67 13.18
N GLU A 82 12.69 -12.94 12.94
CA GLU A 82 12.97 -11.67 13.62
C GLU A 82 12.19 -10.52 13.00
N GLU A 83 11.93 -9.46 13.79
CA GLU A 83 11.20 -8.28 13.30
C GLU A 83 12.04 -7.52 12.26
N MET A 84 11.40 -7.14 11.16
CA MET A 84 11.99 -6.34 10.10
C MET A 84 11.70 -4.85 10.32
N GLU A 85 12.59 -4.01 9.82
CA GLU A 85 12.48 -2.56 9.85
C GLU A 85 11.73 -2.07 8.60
N PHE A 86 10.78 -1.17 8.77
CA PHE A 86 10.11 -0.53 7.63
C PHE A 86 11.09 0.44 6.95
N ASP A 87 11.29 0.28 5.64
CA ASP A 87 12.32 1.00 4.87
C ASP A 87 11.70 2.05 3.92
N GLU A 88 10.84 2.92 4.46
CA GLU A 88 10.19 4.01 3.71
C GLU A 88 9.78 5.16 4.64
N LEU A 89 9.32 6.27 4.06
CA LEU A 89 8.84 7.43 4.81
C LEU A 89 7.52 7.17 5.56
N ASP A 90 7.31 7.85 6.69
CA ASP A 90 6.07 7.76 7.49
C ASP A 90 4.79 8.06 6.69
N SER A 91 4.91 8.83 5.59
CA SER A 91 3.78 9.19 4.71
C SER A 91 3.40 8.09 3.72
N TYR A 92 4.11 6.97 3.69
CA TYR A 92 3.94 5.91 2.70
C TYR A 92 2.50 5.37 2.62
N PHE A 93 1.81 5.27 3.76
CA PHE A 93 0.44 4.75 3.84
C PHE A 93 -0.65 5.83 3.81
N TYR A 94 -0.33 7.11 3.60
CA TYR A 94 -1.31 8.20 3.64
C TYR A 94 -2.42 8.05 2.59
N PHE A 95 -2.15 7.42 1.45
CA PHE A 95 -3.17 7.15 0.43
C PHE A 95 -4.32 6.27 0.95
N LEU A 96 -4.10 5.44 1.98
CA LEU A 96 -5.14 4.61 2.59
C LEU A 96 -6.12 5.43 3.44
N GLN A 97 -5.66 6.52 4.06
CA GLN A 97 -6.49 7.37 4.92
C GLN A 97 -7.45 8.27 4.14
N ARG A 98 -7.13 8.60 2.89
CA ARG A 98 -7.94 9.46 2.02
C ARG A 98 -9.20 8.79 1.47
N GLN A 99 -9.41 7.51 1.81
CA GLN A 99 -10.53 6.69 1.32
C GLN A 99 -11.69 6.62 2.32
N ALA A 100 -11.55 7.23 3.50
CA ALA A 100 -12.56 7.29 4.55
C ALA A 100 -13.45 8.54 4.44
#